data_AF-A0A412ZE99-F1
#
_entry.id   AF-A0A412ZE99-F1
#
_cell.length_a   1.000
_cell.length_b   1.000
_cell.length_c   1.000
_cell.angle_alpha   90.00
_cell.angle_beta   90.00
_cell.angle_gamma   90.00
#
_symmetry.space_group_name_H-M   'P 1'
#
loop_
_entity.id
_entity.type
_entity.pdbx_description
1 polymer ?
#
loop_
_entity_poly.entity_id
_entity_poly.type
_entity_poly.pdbx_seq_one_letter_code
_entity_poly.pdbx_strand_id
1 'polypeptide(L)'
;MERIKSIKYNGVCIEVPTERPVFCRSLLVVHMTNGKEGDNKHTPYFDKLMGYKEDEIPQGELLSDVRRLYSISNLNYQVNNSGFAQYYFNGYHEFMSGYDIGDLNNVDISCQMIFLQKLIDFMMYFDFFDAYLNELFDAVHWLEKMYLNILQHKAGGCYGELPDCDSFNKAWFMVRSQVEFGMELYAQYLIKRLEADKHETED
;
A
#
# COMPACT_ATOMS: atom_id res chain seq x y z
N MET A 1 -28.81 -10.72 -2.73
CA MET A 1 -27.42 -11.22 -2.58
C MET A 1 -26.65 -10.15 -1.84
N GLU A 2 -26.09 -10.50 -0.68
CA GLU A 2 -25.13 -9.63 0.00
C GLU A 2 -23.93 -9.43 -0.92
N ARG A 3 -23.62 -8.16 -1.21
CA ARG A 3 -22.47 -7.77 -2.05
C ARG A 3 -21.19 -7.60 -1.24
N ILE A 4 -21.25 -7.83 0.08
CA ILE A 4 -20.19 -7.59 1.05
C ILE A 4 -20.13 -8.76 2.02
N LYS A 5 -18.94 -9.29 2.24
CA LYS A 5 -18.59 -10.28 3.27
C LYS A 5 -17.78 -9.58 4.35
N SER A 6 -18.02 -9.96 5.60
CA SER A 6 -17.21 -9.56 6.74
C SER A 6 -16.15 -10.61 7.04
N ILE A 7 -14.89 -10.19 7.18
CA ILE A 7 -13.76 -11.04 7.57
C ILE A 7 -13.11 -10.46 8.82
N LYS A 8 -12.83 -11.30 9.81
CA LYS A 8 -12.21 -10.88 11.08
C LYS A 8 -10.71 -11.11 11.03
N TYR A 9 -9.92 -10.04 11.14
CA TYR A 9 -8.46 -10.07 11.19
C TYR A 9 -7.97 -9.37 12.46
N ASN A 10 -7.25 -10.09 13.32
CA ASN A 10 -6.77 -9.58 14.62
C ASN A 10 -7.83 -8.84 15.45
N GLY A 11 -9.04 -9.40 15.52
CA GLY A 11 -10.15 -8.78 16.26
C GLY A 11 -10.99 -7.78 15.46
N VAL A 12 -10.47 -7.25 14.36
CA VAL A 12 -11.09 -6.18 13.56
C VAL A 12 -11.92 -6.76 12.42
N CYS A 13 -13.12 -6.22 12.23
CA CYS A 13 -14.03 -6.58 11.15
C CYS A 13 -13.73 -5.79 9.87
N ILE A 14 -13.30 -6.48 8.82
CA ILE A 14 -12.98 -5.92 7.50
C ILE A 14 -14.13 -6.26 6.54
N GLU A 15 -14.62 -5.27 5.82
CA GLU A 15 -15.73 -5.41 4.88
C GLU A 15 -15.16 -5.54 3.47
N VAL A 16 -15.42 -6.69 2.84
CA VAL A 16 -14.84 -7.04 1.55
C VAL A 16 -15.97 -7.27 0.56
N PRO A 17 -15.92 -6.70 -0.65
CA PRO A 17 -16.87 -7.03 -1.71
C PRO A 17 -16.91 -8.55 -1.96
N THR A 18 -18.07 -9.12 -2.25
CA THR A 18 -18.20 -10.55 -2.61
C THR A 18 -17.78 -10.84 -4.05
N GLU A 19 -17.70 -9.81 -4.88
CA GLU A 19 -17.23 -9.87 -6.25
C GLU A 19 -15.99 -9.00 -6.39
N ARG A 20 -15.04 -9.45 -7.22
CA ARG A 20 -13.79 -8.74 -7.43
C ARG A 20 -14.07 -7.40 -8.11
N PRO A 21 -13.54 -6.28 -7.62
CA PRO A 21 -13.70 -5.01 -8.31
C PRO A 21 -12.84 -4.98 -9.58
N VAL A 22 -13.38 -4.43 -10.66
CA VAL A 22 -12.61 -4.19 -11.89
C VAL A 22 -11.89 -2.86 -11.74
N PHE A 23 -10.60 -2.90 -11.44
CA PHE A 23 -9.81 -1.69 -11.19
C PHE A 23 -8.99 -1.25 -12.40
N CYS A 24 -9.07 0.03 -12.73
CA CYS A 24 -7.95 0.79 -13.28
C CYS A 24 -8.06 2.26 -12.85
N ARG A 25 -7.09 2.66 -12.01
CA ARG A 25 -6.75 4.01 -11.54
C ARG A 25 -7.77 4.69 -10.62
N SER A 26 -7.37 4.86 -9.36
CA SER A 26 -7.96 5.72 -8.32
C SER A 26 -9.37 5.33 -7.93
N LEU A 27 -9.62 4.92 -6.68
CA LEU A 27 -10.83 5.34 -5.95
C LEU A 27 -12.23 5.05 -6.57
N LEU A 28 -12.31 4.44 -7.73
CA LEU A 28 -13.51 4.20 -8.51
C LEU A 28 -14.07 2.90 -7.98
N VAL A 29 -14.76 2.98 -6.83
CA VAL A 29 -15.91 2.17 -6.42
C VAL A 29 -15.92 2.10 -4.87
N VAL A 30 -16.66 2.87 -4.07
CA VAL A 30 -17.76 3.83 -4.23
C VAL A 30 -18.95 3.36 -5.08
N HIS A 31 -18.86 2.37 -5.96
CA HIS A 31 -20.02 1.83 -6.66
C HIS A 31 -20.84 0.86 -5.80
N MET A 32 -20.50 0.72 -4.50
CA MET A 32 -21.44 0.19 -3.51
C MET A 32 -22.18 1.27 -2.73
N THR A 33 -21.89 2.55 -2.94
CA THR A 33 -22.59 3.64 -2.28
C THR A 33 -23.47 4.37 -3.28
N ASN A 34 -24.69 3.85 -3.44
CA ASN A 34 -25.82 4.66 -3.84
C ASN A 34 -25.92 5.87 -2.91
N GLY A 35 -25.41 7.04 -3.31
CA GLY A 35 -25.55 8.21 -2.45
C GLY A 35 -24.78 9.43 -2.94
N LYS A 36 -25.55 10.45 -3.30
CA LYS A 36 -25.13 11.79 -3.70
C LYS A 36 -24.14 12.45 -2.73
N GLU A 37 -23.34 13.36 -3.28
CA GLU A 37 -22.36 14.25 -2.64
C GLU A 37 -22.77 14.77 -1.25
N GLY A 38 -21.82 14.75 -0.31
CA GLY A 38 -21.90 15.53 0.95
C GLY A 38 -21.53 14.81 2.25
N ASP A 39 -21.25 13.50 2.24
CA ASP A 39 -21.03 12.71 3.46
C ASP A 39 -19.71 11.91 3.34
N ASN A 40 -18.77 12.07 4.29
CA ASN A 40 -17.47 11.35 4.34
C ASN A 40 -17.61 9.82 4.39
N LYS A 41 -18.83 9.30 4.47
CA LYS A 41 -19.17 7.87 4.41
C LYS A 41 -18.73 7.17 3.12
N HIS A 42 -18.40 7.92 2.06
CA HIS A 42 -18.04 7.37 0.75
C HIS A 42 -16.59 7.59 0.35
N THR A 43 -15.77 8.22 1.21
CA THR A 43 -14.33 8.34 0.98
C THR A 43 -13.67 6.97 1.19
N PRO A 44 -12.82 6.50 0.25
CA PRO A 44 -12.00 5.31 0.46
C PRO A 44 -11.16 5.38 1.73
N TYR A 45 -10.93 4.23 2.32
CA TYR A 45 -10.22 4.11 3.57
C TYR A 45 -8.78 4.58 3.46
N PHE A 46 -8.10 4.33 2.34
CA PHE A 46 -6.75 4.87 2.15
C PHE A 46 -6.76 6.40 2.20
N ASP A 47 -7.67 7.05 1.47
CA ASP A 47 -7.79 8.51 1.47
C ASP A 47 -8.20 9.08 2.83
N LYS A 48 -9.12 8.42 3.54
CA LYS A 48 -9.46 8.76 4.93
C LYS A 48 -8.25 8.68 5.83
N LEU A 49 -7.45 7.61 5.70
CA LEU A 49 -6.27 7.37 6.52
C LEU A 49 -5.20 8.44 6.26
N MET A 50 -5.04 8.88 5.02
CA MET A 50 -4.12 9.95 4.65
C MET A 50 -4.57 11.33 5.16
N GLY A 51 -5.82 11.47 5.61
CA GLY A 51 -6.32 12.68 6.26
C GLY A 51 -5.98 12.79 7.75
N TYR A 52 -5.46 11.72 8.38
CA TYR A 52 -4.98 11.77 9.76
C TYR A 52 -3.62 12.47 9.84
N LYS A 53 -3.42 13.29 10.87
CA LYS A 53 -2.11 13.85 11.22
C LYS A 53 -1.28 12.86 12.03
N GLU A 54 0.04 13.03 12.00
CA GLU A 54 0.95 12.17 12.77
C GLU A 54 0.61 12.09 14.26
N ASP A 55 0.22 13.22 14.88
CA ASP A 55 -0.12 13.30 16.30
C ASP A 55 -1.49 12.70 16.66
N GLU A 56 -2.31 12.40 15.65
CA GLU A 56 -3.60 11.71 15.80
C GLU A 56 -3.47 10.18 15.75
N ILE A 57 -2.28 9.67 15.43
CA ILE A 57 -1.99 8.24 15.29
C ILE A 57 -1.08 7.80 16.45
N PRO A 58 -1.48 6.78 17.24
CA PRO A 58 -0.63 6.17 18.25
C PRO A 58 0.76 5.81 17.72
N GLN A 59 1.77 6.24 18.46
CA GLN A 59 3.17 5.89 18.19
C GLN A 59 3.37 4.37 18.23
N GLY A 60 4.40 3.89 17.52
CA GLY A 60 4.75 2.47 17.47
C GLY A 60 4.29 1.79 16.18
N GLU A 61 3.78 0.56 16.27
CA GLU A 61 3.48 -0.26 15.09
C GLU A 61 2.46 0.40 14.16
N LEU A 62 1.41 1.03 14.72
CA LEU A 62 0.33 1.59 13.94
C LEU A 62 0.79 2.76 13.05
N LEU A 63 1.47 3.75 13.63
CA LEU A 63 2.10 4.83 12.85
C LEU A 63 3.14 4.30 11.86
N SER A 64 3.94 3.30 12.26
CA SER A 64 4.91 2.68 11.35
C SER A 64 4.24 2.02 10.14
N ASP A 65 3.11 1.36 10.34
CA ASP A 65 2.34 0.72 9.28
C ASP A 65 1.69 1.74 8.35
N VAL A 66 1.15 2.83 8.89
CA VAL A 66 0.59 3.94 8.09
C VAL A 66 1.65 4.54 7.17
N ARG A 67 2.84 4.85 7.71
CA ARG A 67 3.97 5.39 6.94
C ARG A 67 4.43 4.44 5.83
N ARG A 68 4.53 3.15 6.13
CA ARG A 68 4.93 2.13 5.15
C ARG A 68 3.86 1.93 4.08
N LEU A 69 2.58 1.92 4.45
CA LEU A 69 1.46 1.83 3.50
C LEU A 69 1.49 3.00 2.51
N TYR A 70 1.71 4.22 3.01
CA TYR A 70 1.89 5.39 2.15
C TYR A 70 3.09 5.22 1.21
N SER A 71 4.21 4.67 1.68
CA SER A 71 5.37 4.44 0.83
C SER A 71 5.12 3.45 -0.31
N ILE A 72 4.33 2.38 -0.07
CA ILE A 72 3.89 1.46 -1.13
C ILE A 72 2.97 2.16 -2.11
N SER A 73 2.08 3.03 -1.63
CA SER A 73 1.21 3.82 -2.49
C SER A 73 2.01 4.72 -3.43
N ASN A 74 3.05 5.39 -2.91
CA ASN A 74 3.94 6.18 -3.77
C ASN A 74 4.74 5.31 -4.74
N LEU A 75 5.33 4.19 -4.29
CA LEU A 75 5.99 3.24 -5.20
C LEU A 75 5.05 2.84 -6.34
N ASN A 76 3.81 2.44 -6.01
CA ASN A 76 2.80 2.06 -6.99
C ASN A 76 2.47 3.20 -7.94
N TYR A 77 2.28 4.43 -7.43
CA TYR A 77 2.01 5.61 -8.24
C TYR A 77 3.17 5.94 -9.20
N GLN A 78 4.39 6.02 -8.70
CA GLN A 78 5.56 6.43 -9.50
C GLN A 78 5.88 5.40 -10.58
N VAL A 79 5.90 4.11 -10.22
CA VAL A 79 6.14 3.02 -11.18
C VAL A 79 5.05 2.99 -12.25
N ASN A 80 3.79 3.25 -11.88
CA ASN A 80 2.69 3.24 -12.84
C ASN A 80 2.70 4.39 -13.85
N ASN A 81 3.25 5.54 -13.47
CA ASN A 81 3.28 6.71 -14.35
C ASN A 81 4.57 6.77 -15.18
N SER A 82 5.66 6.26 -14.63
CA SER A 82 7.00 6.61 -15.07
C SER A 82 8.00 5.46 -15.02
N GLY A 83 7.61 4.32 -14.47
CA GLY A 83 8.47 3.15 -14.27
C GLY A 83 9.47 3.31 -13.12
N PHE A 84 10.11 2.20 -12.77
CA PHE A 84 11.02 2.10 -11.64
C PHE A 84 12.29 2.96 -11.79
N ALA A 85 12.81 3.10 -13.01
CA ALA A 85 14.01 3.91 -13.25
C ALA A 85 13.80 5.36 -12.80
N GLN A 86 12.69 5.98 -13.17
CA GLN A 86 12.38 7.35 -12.75
C GLN A 86 12.06 7.42 -11.25
N TYR A 87 11.39 6.40 -10.70
CA TYR A 87 11.21 6.28 -9.25
C TYR A 87 12.55 6.31 -8.49
N TYR A 88 13.55 5.56 -8.98
CA TYR A 88 14.89 5.51 -8.42
C TYR A 88 15.63 6.85 -8.56
N PHE A 89 15.72 7.41 -9.77
CA PHE A 89 16.46 8.65 -10.03
C PHE A 89 15.89 9.88 -9.33
N ASN A 90 14.60 9.87 -9.01
CA ASN A 90 13.95 10.91 -8.21
C ASN A 90 14.18 10.76 -6.70
N GLY A 91 14.89 9.71 -6.25
CA GLY A 91 15.23 9.50 -4.84
C GLY A 91 14.13 8.89 -3.97
N TYR A 92 12.98 8.51 -4.54
CA TYR A 92 11.83 7.98 -3.79
C TYR A 92 12.10 6.63 -3.08
N HIS A 93 13.20 5.97 -3.43
CA HIS A 93 13.68 4.74 -2.82
C HIS A 93 14.46 4.95 -1.52
N GLU A 94 14.89 6.18 -1.23
CA GLU A 94 15.61 6.56 -0.01
C GLU A 94 14.79 7.51 0.84
N PHE A 95 14.14 8.45 0.19
CA PHE A 95 13.50 9.57 0.85
C PHE A 95 12.21 9.98 0.14
N MET A 96 11.22 10.34 0.96
CA MET A 96 10.05 11.09 0.52
C MET A 96 9.74 12.19 1.53
N SER A 97 9.54 13.42 1.05
CA SER A 97 8.82 14.42 1.83
C SER A 97 7.40 13.91 2.02
N GLY A 98 7.01 13.64 3.26
CA GLY A 98 5.72 13.04 3.59
C GLY A 98 4.52 13.98 3.38
N TYR A 99 3.33 13.39 3.45
CA TYR A 99 2.07 14.08 3.73
C TYR A 99 2.04 14.49 5.22
N ASP A 100 0.93 15.06 5.71
CA ASP A 100 0.71 15.45 7.11
C ASP A 100 0.91 14.30 8.15
N ILE A 101 1.14 13.06 7.70
CA ILE A 101 1.51 11.88 8.49
C ILE A 101 2.99 11.85 8.96
N GLY A 102 3.74 12.90 8.62
CA GLY A 102 5.09 13.13 9.15
C GLY A 102 6.24 12.73 8.24
N ASP A 103 7.43 12.74 8.83
CA ASP A 103 8.68 12.50 8.13
C ASP A 103 8.85 11.01 7.76
N LEU A 104 9.10 10.74 6.48
CA LEU A 104 9.35 9.42 5.92
C LEU A 104 10.83 9.15 5.67
N ASN A 105 11.73 9.96 6.25
CA ASN A 105 13.20 9.86 6.17
C ASN A 105 13.82 8.50 6.50
N ASN A 106 13.03 7.49 6.89
CA ASN A 106 13.50 6.13 7.17
C ASN A 106 12.61 5.04 6.56
N VAL A 107 11.77 5.36 5.56
CA VAL A 107 10.93 4.38 4.86
C VAL A 107 11.49 4.13 3.47
N ASP A 108 12.69 3.58 3.45
CA ASP A 108 13.41 3.24 2.23
C ASP A 108 12.80 2.03 1.51
N ILE A 109 13.38 1.67 0.37
CA ILE A 109 12.95 0.51 -0.41
C ILE A 109 13.01 -0.82 0.37
N SER A 110 13.89 -0.95 1.37
CA SER A 110 13.94 -2.16 2.20
C SER A 110 12.69 -2.24 3.10
N CYS A 111 12.26 -1.11 3.66
CA CYS A 111 11.01 -1.01 4.41
C CYS A 111 9.80 -1.26 3.51
N GLN A 112 9.82 -0.77 2.27
CA GLN A 112 8.78 -1.05 1.27
C GLN A 112 8.69 -2.55 0.96
N MET A 113 9.82 -3.22 0.74
CA MET A 113 9.85 -4.66 0.51
C MET A 113 9.28 -5.45 1.69
N ILE A 114 9.74 -5.18 2.91
CA ILE A 114 9.24 -5.83 4.13
C ILE A 114 7.74 -5.62 4.29
N PHE A 115 7.27 -4.39 4.03
CA PHE A 115 5.86 -4.09 4.19
C PHE A 115 4.99 -4.66 3.06
N LEU A 116 5.49 -4.75 1.83
CA LEU A 116 4.81 -5.44 0.75
C LEU A 116 4.61 -6.92 1.09
N GLN A 117 5.61 -7.57 1.70
CA GLN A 117 5.45 -8.94 2.21
C GLN A 117 4.37 -9.02 3.29
N LYS A 118 4.38 -8.12 4.29
CA LYS A 118 3.33 -8.02 5.31
C LYS A 118 1.93 -7.81 4.69
N LEU A 119 1.85 -6.99 3.64
CA LEU A 119 0.62 -6.74 2.91
C LEU A 119 0.14 -8.01 2.17
N ILE A 120 1.05 -8.79 1.59
CA ILE A 120 0.72 -10.07 0.95
C ILE A 120 0.22 -11.09 1.97
N ASP A 121 0.90 -11.21 3.12
CA ASP A 121 0.46 -12.10 4.20
C ASP A 121 -0.93 -11.72 4.71
N PHE A 122 -1.24 -10.41 4.77
CA PHE A 122 -2.58 -9.92 5.05
C PHE A 122 -3.57 -10.26 3.93
N MET A 123 -3.19 -10.09 2.66
CA MET A 123 -4.04 -10.40 1.50
C MET A 123 -4.40 -11.90 1.43
N MET A 124 -3.56 -12.80 1.95
CA MET A 124 -3.84 -14.24 2.01
C MET A 124 -5.04 -14.61 2.89
N TYR A 125 -5.56 -13.71 3.73
CA TYR A 125 -6.80 -13.91 4.47
C TYR A 125 -8.06 -13.77 3.60
N PHE A 126 -7.90 -13.39 2.33
CA PHE A 126 -8.99 -13.12 1.41
C PHE A 126 -8.86 -14.00 0.15
N ASP A 127 -9.89 -14.78 -0.15
CA ASP A 127 -9.96 -15.71 -1.28
C ASP A 127 -9.71 -15.04 -2.67
N PHE A 128 -9.78 -13.72 -2.76
CA PHE A 128 -9.58 -12.94 -3.99
C PHE A 128 -8.14 -12.99 -4.53
N PHE A 129 -7.16 -13.23 -3.68
CA PHE A 129 -5.75 -13.07 -4.04
C PHE A 129 -5.06 -14.38 -4.41
N ASP A 130 -5.68 -15.54 -4.18
CA ASP A 130 -5.10 -16.87 -4.46
C ASP A 130 -4.58 -16.99 -5.90
N ALA A 131 -5.33 -16.46 -6.87
CA ALA A 131 -4.98 -16.48 -8.29
C ALA A 131 -3.79 -15.56 -8.66
N TYR A 132 -3.32 -14.73 -7.73
CA TYR A 132 -2.26 -13.74 -7.93
C TYR A 132 -1.08 -13.91 -6.98
N LEU A 133 -1.10 -14.91 -6.10
CA LEU A 133 -0.06 -15.06 -5.08
C LEU A 133 1.33 -15.22 -5.70
N ASN A 134 1.45 -16.02 -6.77
CA ASN A 134 2.74 -16.21 -7.45
C ASN A 134 3.27 -14.90 -8.02
N GLU A 135 2.41 -14.11 -8.69
CA GLU A 135 2.78 -12.81 -9.25
C GLU A 135 3.10 -11.79 -8.16
N LEU A 136 2.40 -11.83 -7.02
CA LEU A 136 2.66 -10.97 -5.88
C LEU A 136 4.01 -11.28 -5.24
N PHE A 137 4.33 -12.56 -5.04
CA PHE A 137 5.65 -12.99 -4.57
C PHE A 137 6.75 -12.68 -5.59
N ASP A 138 6.47 -12.79 -6.90
CA ASP A 138 7.41 -12.37 -7.95
C ASP A 138 7.69 -10.86 -7.86
N ALA A 139 6.67 -10.03 -7.62
CA ALA A 139 6.87 -8.59 -7.41
C ALA A 139 7.75 -8.27 -6.18
N VAL A 140 7.62 -9.03 -5.09
CA VAL A 140 8.53 -8.92 -3.92
C VAL A 140 9.95 -9.31 -4.32
N HIS A 141 10.11 -10.42 -5.02
CA HIS A 141 11.43 -10.88 -5.49
C HIS A 141 12.09 -9.85 -6.42
N TRP A 142 11.33 -9.23 -7.33
CA TRP A 142 11.84 -8.16 -8.17
C TRP A 142 12.22 -6.92 -7.36
N LEU A 143 11.45 -6.56 -6.33
CA LEU A 143 11.78 -5.43 -5.46
C LEU A 143 13.07 -5.68 -4.66
N GLU A 144 13.27 -6.91 -4.17
CA GLU A 144 14.52 -7.37 -3.55
C GLU A 144 15.69 -7.26 -4.54
N LYS A 145 15.52 -7.76 -5.77
CA LYS A 145 16.54 -7.64 -6.81
C LYS A 145 16.89 -6.19 -7.10
N MET A 146 15.89 -5.30 -7.16
CA MET A 146 16.13 -3.88 -7.38
C MET A 146 16.88 -3.25 -6.22
N TYR A 147 16.55 -3.60 -4.98
CA TYR A 147 17.31 -3.17 -3.80
C TYR A 147 18.79 -3.59 -3.90
N LEU A 148 19.07 -4.85 -4.24
CA LEU A 148 20.45 -5.34 -4.42
C LEU A 148 21.17 -4.62 -5.57
N ASN A 149 20.49 -4.39 -6.69
CA ASN A 149 21.03 -3.62 -7.81
C ASN A 149 21.39 -2.20 -7.37
N ILE A 150 20.55 -1.54 -6.57
CA ILE A 150 20.82 -0.19 -6.03
C ILE A 150 22.07 -0.19 -5.15
N LEU A 151 22.20 -1.17 -4.24
CA LEU A 151 23.37 -1.28 -3.37
C LEU A 151 24.65 -1.48 -4.18
N GLN A 152 24.63 -2.35 -5.19
CA GLN A 152 25.76 -2.58 -6.07
C GLN A 152 26.11 -1.35 -6.90
N HIS A 153 25.10 -0.63 -7.41
CA HIS A 153 25.28 0.59 -8.19
C HIS A 153 25.96 1.69 -7.36
N LYS A 154 25.51 1.88 -6.12
CA LYS A 154 26.10 2.82 -5.15
C LYS A 154 27.54 2.43 -4.78
N ALA A 155 27.78 1.15 -4.49
CA ALA A 155 29.11 0.67 -4.13
C ALA A 155 30.14 0.77 -5.28
N GLY A 156 29.68 0.58 -6.52
CA GLY A 156 30.51 0.65 -7.72
C GLY A 156 30.82 2.06 -8.21
N GLY A 157 30.21 3.11 -7.62
CA GLY A 157 30.34 4.49 -8.10
C GLY A 157 29.77 4.70 -9.51
N CYS A 158 28.89 3.82 -9.97
CA CYS A 158 28.22 3.95 -11.25
C CYS A 158 27.12 5.03 -11.13
N TYR A 159 27.02 5.88 -12.14
CA TYR A 159 25.95 6.88 -12.30
C TYR A 159 25.18 6.60 -13.60
N GLY A 160 24.88 5.32 -13.85
CA GLY A 160 24.30 4.82 -15.10
C GLY A 160 22.87 4.28 -14.91
N GLU A 161 22.35 3.61 -15.94
CA GLU A 161 21.04 2.95 -15.86
C GLU A 161 21.07 1.84 -14.81
N LEU A 162 19.99 1.76 -14.03
CA LEU A 162 19.81 0.70 -13.06
C LEU A 162 19.31 -0.55 -13.81
N PRO A 163 20.02 -1.69 -13.73
CA PRO A 163 19.68 -2.87 -14.51
C PRO A 163 18.31 -3.43 -14.13
N ASP A 164 17.66 -4.09 -15.08
CA ASP A 164 16.39 -4.81 -14.91
C ASP A 164 15.15 -3.98 -14.55
N CYS A 165 15.20 -2.65 -14.65
CA CYS A 165 14.02 -1.79 -14.42
C CYS A 165 12.81 -2.20 -15.27
N ASP A 166 13.02 -2.58 -16.54
CA ASP A 166 11.93 -3.03 -17.43
C ASP A 166 11.30 -4.36 -16.99
N SER A 167 12.11 -5.27 -16.46
CA SER A 167 11.63 -6.56 -15.95
C SER A 167 10.83 -6.36 -14.67
N PHE A 168 11.34 -5.50 -13.76
CA PHE A 168 10.58 -5.06 -12.58
C PHE A 168 9.25 -4.44 -12.99
N ASN A 169 9.25 -3.49 -13.94
CA ASN A 169 8.04 -2.82 -14.39
C ASN A 169 7.00 -3.82 -14.90
N LYS A 170 7.41 -4.79 -15.72
CA LYS A 170 6.52 -5.85 -16.22
C LYS A 170 5.89 -6.66 -15.08
N ALA A 171 6.68 -7.12 -14.11
CA ALA A 171 6.16 -7.85 -12.96
C ALA A 171 5.21 -6.98 -12.12
N TRP A 172 5.59 -5.74 -11.84
CA TRP A 172 4.77 -4.81 -11.06
C TRP A 172 3.42 -4.51 -11.74
N PHE A 173 3.41 -4.30 -13.06
CA PHE A 173 2.19 -4.03 -13.81
C PHE A 173 1.17 -5.18 -13.75
N MET A 174 1.61 -6.42 -13.51
CA MET A 174 0.72 -7.58 -13.35
C MET A 174 -0.06 -7.54 -12.04
N VAL A 175 0.49 -6.92 -10.99
CA VAL A 175 -0.06 -6.97 -9.62
C VAL A 175 -0.48 -5.62 -9.04
N ARG A 176 -0.18 -4.51 -9.72
CA ARG A 176 -0.45 -3.15 -9.21
C ARG A 176 -1.87 -2.94 -8.67
N SER A 177 -2.87 -3.55 -9.29
CA SER A 177 -4.28 -3.41 -8.91
C SER A 177 -4.60 -4.22 -7.66
N GLN A 178 -3.95 -5.37 -7.49
CA GLN A 178 -4.04 -6.20 -6.29
C GLN A 178 -3.35 -5.51 -5.13
N VAL A 179 -2.18 -4.90 -5.36
CA VAL A 179 -1.51 -4.07 -4.36
C VAL A 179 -2.39 -2.89 -3.95
N GLU A 180 -2.99 -2.17 -4.90
CA GLU A 180 -3.94 -1.07 -4.61
C GLU A 180 -5.14 -1.55 -3.79
N PHE A 181 -5.73 -2.70 -4.14
CA PHE A 181 -6.85 -3.26 -3.39
C PHE A 181 -6.46 -3.73 -1.98
N GLY A 182 -5.30 -4.39 -1.86
CA GLY A 182 -4.74 -4.77 -0.56
C GLY A 182 -4.50 -3.56 0.32
N MET A 183 -3.99 -2.46 -0.24
CA MET A 183 -3.77 -1.22 0.51
C MET A 183 -5.08 -0.63 1.04
N GLU A 184 -6.15 -0.66 0.25
CA GLU A 184 -7.47 -0.18 0.67
C GLU A 184 -8.04 -1.01 1.83
N LEU A 185 -7.96 -2.34 1.74
CA LEU A 185 -8.38 -3.24 2.82
C LEU A 185 -7.52 -3.06 4.09
N TYR A 186 -6.22 -2.84 3.91
CA TYR A 186 -5.31 -2.61 5.02
C TYR A 186 -5.56 -1.24 5.67
N ALA A 187 -5.86 -0.20 4.89
CA ALA A 187 -6.26 1.09 5.41
C ALA A 187 -7.57 1.00 6.21
N GLN A 188 -8.55 0.20 5.75
CA GLN A 188 -9.76 -0.09 6.52
C GLN A 188 -9.42 -0.73 7.87
N TYR A 189 -8.52 -1.70 7.88
CA TYR A 189 -8.04 -2.34 9.10
C TYR A 189 -7.40 -1.32 10.06
N LEU A 190 -6.48 -0.47 9.56
CA LEU A 190 -5.80 0.53 10.39
C LEU A 190 -6.76 1.57 10.98
N ILE A 191 -7.71 2.08 10.18
CA ILE A 191 -8.72 3.03 10.66
C ILE A 191 -9.60 2.40 11.74
N LYS A 192 -10.10 1.20 11.52
CA LYS A 192 -10.97 0.55 12.50
C LYS A 192 -10.23 0.19 13.80
N ARG A 193 -8.91 -0.03 13.74
CA ARG A 193 -8.06 -0.12 14.94
C ARG A 193 -7.95 1.22 15.66
N LEU A 194 -7.67 2.30 14.93
CA LEU A 194 -7.61 3.65 15.50
C LEU A 194 -8.91 4.03 16.22
N GLU A 195 -10.05 3.71 15.61
CA GLU A 195 -11.37 3.99 16.17
C GLU A 195 -11.65 3.16 17.43
N ALA A 196 -11.27 1.88 17.44
CA ALA A 196 -11.41 1.02 18.61
C ALA A 196 -10.55 1.50 19.80
N ASP A 197 -9.29 1.85 19.56
CA ASP A 197 -8.38 2.33 20.60
C ASP A 197 -8.86 3.65 21.23
N LYS A 198 -9.49 4.54 20.44
CA LYS A 198 -10.07 5.80 20.95
C LYS A 198 -11.25 5.56 21.89
N HIS A 199 -12.10 4.57 21.59
CA HIS A 199 -13.24 4.24 22.44
C HIS A 199 -12.83 3.63 23.79
N GLU A 200 -11.72 2.88 23.85
CA GLU A 200 -11.22 2.33 25.12
C GLU A 200 -10.59 3.40 26.05
N THR A 201 -10.22 4.57 25.51
CA THR A 201 -9.66 5.69 26.31
C THR A 201 -10.71 6.67 26.83
N GLU A 202 -11.97 6.57 26.39
CA GLU A 202 -13.08 7.46 26.80
C GLU A 202 -14.01 6.85 27.87
N ASP A 203 -13.82 5.56 28.22
CA ASP A 203 -14.50 4.83 29.31
C ASP A 203 -13.64 4.75 30.59
#